data_AF-A0A2N6BT34-F1
#
_entry.id   AF-A0A2N6BT34-F1
#
_cell.length_a   1.000
_cell.length_b   1.000
_cell.length_c   1.000
_cell.angle_alpha   90.00
_cell.angle_beta   90.00
_cell.angle_gamma   90.00
#
_symmetry.space_group_name_H-M   'P 1'
#
loop_
_entity.id
_entity.type
_entity.pdbx_description
1 polymer ?
#
loop_
_entity_poly.entity_id
_entity_poly.type
_entity_poly.pdbx_seq_one_letter_code
_entity_poly.pdbx_strand_id
1 'polypeptide(L)'
;HREGNQISDFRQSWNTTCRKIGLGYGYKVNCKYVQKWENKFQPGPVMHDFRRSAVRNMVRAGIPERVCMSISGHKTRAVFERYNIVDEDDLKIAAEQQERYLAQM
;
A
#
# COMPACT_ATOMS: atom_id res chain seq x y z
N HIS A 1 10.22 18.09 -0.06
CA HIS A 1 11.35 19.02 -0.24
C HIS A 1 12.23 18.92 1.00
N ARG A 2 13.55 18.73 0.85
CA ARG A 2 14.53 18.81 1.94
C ARG A 2 15.55 19.84 1.46
N GLU A 3 15.63 20.99 2.12
CA GLU A 3 16.68 22.00 1.90
C GLU A 3 16.88 22.44 0.43
N GLY A 4 15.83 22.90 -0.25
CA GLY A 4 16.00 23.56 -1.56
C GLY A 4 16.32 22.62 -2.74
N ASN A 5 16.67 21.36 -2.50
CA ASN A 5 16.96 20.40 -3.56
C ASN A 5 15.70 19.66 -4.04
N GLN A 6 15.55 19.52 -5.36
CA GLN A 6 14.52 18.68 -5.96
C GLN A 6 14.73 17.23 -5.48
N ILE A 7 13.65 16.56 -5.05
CA ILE A 7 13.67 15.11 -4.89
C ILE A 7 13.71 14.55 -6.31
N SER A 8 14.90 14.29 -6.83
CA SER A 8 15.07 13.83 -8.21
C SER A 8 14.53 12.41 -8.41
N ASP A 9 14.74 11.52 -7.43
CA ASP A 9 14.17 10.17 -7.44
C ASP A 9 13.66 9.74 -6.06
N PHE A 10 12.34 9.51 -5.98
CA PHE A 10 11.66 8.96 -4.81
C PHE A 10 12.34 7.67 -4.29
N ARG A 11 12.84 6.80 -5.18
CA ARG A 11 13.45 5.51 -4.80
C ARG A 11 14.67 5.67 -3.91
N GLN A 12 15.45 6.73 -4.10
CA GLN A 12 16.64 6.97 -3.28
C GLN A 12 16.25 7.31 -1.83
N SER A 13 15.24 8.16 -1.67
CA SER A 13 14.69 8.50 -0.36
C SER A 13 14.06 7.27 0.32
N TRP A 14 13.29 6.48 -0.44
CA TRP A 14 12.67 5.24 0.01
C TRP A 14 13.70 4.22 0.50
N ASN A 15 14.70 3.91 -0.33
CA ASN A 15 15.75 2.95 0.00
C ASN A 15 16.53 3.38 1.25
N THR A 16 16.75 4.69 1.41
CA THR A 16 17.41 5.24 2.61
C THR A 16 16.56 5.05 3.86
N THR A 17 15.26 5.33 3.77
CA THR A 17 14.33 5.09 4.87
C THR A 17 14.26 3.60 5.20
N CYS A 18 14.04 2.71 4.23
CA CYS A 18 13.98 1.27 4.45
C CYS A 18 15.19 0.72 5.21
N ARG A 19 16.40 1.14 4.83
CA ARG A 19 17.62 0.75 5.57
C ARG A 19 17.65 1.29 6.99
N LYS A 20 17.24 2.55 7.19
CA LYS A 20 17.24 3.19 8.52
C LYS A 20 16.26 2.53 9.50
N ILE A 21 15.11 2.08 9.00
CA ILE A 21 14.06 1.47 9.84
C ILE A 21 14.08 -0.06 9.83
N GLY A 22 15.11 -0.67 9.23
CA GLY A 22 15.27 -2.13 9.21
C GLY A 22 14.35 -2.90 8.27
N LEU A 23 13.64 -2.22 7.35
CA LEU A 23 12.77 -2.87 6.34
C LEU A 23 13.54 -3.49 5.16
N GLY A 24 14.87 -3.46 5.17
CA GLY A 24 15.70 -4.00 4.09
C GLY A 24 16.29 -2.93 3.16
N TYR A 25 16.90 -3.33 2.04
CA TYR A 25 17.57 -2.39 1.14
C TYR A 25 16.64 -1.67 0.13
N GLY A 26 15.34 -1.99 0.10
CA GLY A 26 14.36 -1.39 -0.81
C GLY A 26 14.54 -1.81 -2.28
N TYR A 27 14.33 -0.87 -3.21
CA TYR A 27 14.44 -1.11 -4.66
C TYR A 27 15.84 -1.56 -5.08
N LYS A 28 15.90 -2.61 -5.91
CA LYS A 28 17.11 -3.03 -6.61
C LYS A 28 17.40 -2.04 -7.75
N VAL A 29 18.41 -1.19 -7.56
CA VAL A 29 18.78 -0.17 -8.57
C VAL A 29 19.68 -0.77 -9.65
N ASN A 30 20.66 -1.59 -9.26
CA ASN A 30 21.56 -2.33 -10.15
C ASN A 30 22.29 -3.45 -9.36
N CYS A 31 23.05 -4.30 -10.05
CA CYS A 31 23.76 -5.42 -9.41
C CYS A 31 24.80 -4.96 -8.37
N LYS A 32 25.56 -3.87 -8.65
CA LYS A 32 26.54 -3.33 -7.70
C LYS A 32 25.89 -2.83 -6.40
N TYR A 33 24.71 -2.24 -6.52
CA TYR A 33 23.91 -1.79 -5.39
C TYR A 33 23.45 -2.97 -4.54
N VAL A 34 22.94 -4.03 -5.17
CA VAL A 34 22.48 -5.23 -4.46
C VAL A 34 23.66 -5.88 -3.74
N GLN A 35 24.79 -6.10 -4.42
CA GLN A 35 26.00 -6.66 -3.82
C GLN A 35 26.50 -5.88 -2.60
N LYS A 36 26.37 -4.55 -2.62
CA LYS A 36 26.76 -3.68 -1.50
C LYS A 36 25.92 -3.91 -0.24
N TRP A 37 24.65 -4.30 -0.39
CA TRP A 37 23.68 -4.32 0.71
C TRP A 37 23.11 -5.70 1.04
N GLU A 38 23.20 -6.69 0.15
CA GLU A 38 22.60 -8.03 0.31
C GLU A 38 23.13 -8.76 1.54
N ASN A 39 24.41 -8.56 1.88
CA ASN A 39 25.02 -9.15 3.08
C ASN A 39 24.66 -8.42 4.38
N LYS A 40 24.01 -7.25 4.30
CA LYS A 40 23.67 -6.39 5.45
C LYS A 40 22.17 -6.28 5.69
N PHE A 41 21.38 -6.41 4.63
CA PHE A 41 19.94 -6.21 4.63
C PHE A 41 19.27 -7.18 3.68
N GLN A 42 18.13 -7.73 4.11
CA GLN A 42 17.23 -8.48 3.25
C GLN A 42 16.62 -7.58 2.15
N PRO A 43 16.07 -8.14 1.06
CA PRO A 43 15.28 -7.38 0.10
C PRO A 43 14.15 -6.62 0.79
N GLY A 44 14.03 -5.31 0.51
CA GLY A 44 12.99 -4.47 1.12
C GLY A 44 11.75 -4.32 0.24
N PRO A 45 10.64 -3.83 0.81
CA PRO A 45 9.38 -3.72 0.09
C PRO A 45 9.45 -2.64 -0.99
N VAL A 46 8.75 -2.86 -2.10
CA VAL A 46 8.59 -1.85 -3.17
C VAL A 46 7.27 -1.12 -2.98
N MET A 47 7.18 0.16 -3.39
CA MET A 47 5.93 0.93 -3.25
C MET A 47 4.72 0.28 -3.91
N HIS A 48 4.95 -0.52 -4.96
CA HIS A 48 3.89 -1.26 -5.62
C HIS A 48 3.23 -2.29 -4.69
N ASP A 49 3.93 -2.79 -3.67
CA ASP A 49 3.34 -3.67 -2.66
C ASP A 49 2.34 -2.93 -1.77
N PHE A 50 2.63 -1.69 -1.40
CA PHE A 50 1.76 -0.87 -0.55
C PHE A 50 0.47 -0.42 -1.23
N ARG A 51 0.45 -0.38 -2.58
CA ARG A 51 -0.77 -0.04 -3.33
C ARG A 51 -1.92 -1.00 -3.02
N ARG A 52 -1.62 -2.29 -2.80
CA ARG A 52 -2.62 -3.30 -2.42
C ARG A 52 -3.16 -3.06 -1.02
N SER A 53 -2.27 -2.85 -0.05
CA SER A 53 -2.65 -2.55 1.33
C SER A 53 -3.47 -1.25 1.42
N ALA A 54 -3.09 -0.22 0.68
CA ALA A 54 -3.82 1.04 0.63
C ALA A 54 -5.25 0.85 0.12
N VAL A 55 -5.44 0.11 -0.99
CA VAL A 55 -6.79 -0.19 -1.50
C VAL A 55 -7.61 -0.99 -0.50
N ARG A 56 -7.04 -2.03 0.12
CA ARG A 56 -7.75 -2.85 1.13
C ARG A 56 -8.14 -2.02 2.36
N ASN A 57 -7.25 -1.15 2.84
CA ASN A 57 -7.54 -0.28 3.97
C ASN A 57 -8.66 0.72 3.66
N MET A 58 -8.71 1.27 2.45
CA MET A 58 -9.80 2.16 2.04
C MET A 58 -11.14 1.43 1.99
N VAL A 59 -11.17 0.20 1.44
CA VAL A 59 -12.39 -0.63 1.42
C VAL A 59 -12.86 -0.95 2.83
N ARG A 60 -11.95 -1.37 3.73
CA ARG A 60 -12.25 -1.64 5.15
C ARG A 60 -12.72 -0.40 5.91
N ALA A 61 -12.29 0.79 5.49
CA ALA A 61 -12.78 2.05 6.02
C ALA A 61 -14.18 2.43 5.48
N GLY A 62 -14.82 1.57 4.67
CA GLY A 62 -16.14 1.80 4.09
C GLY A 62 -16.14 2.77 2.90
N ILE A 63 -14.97 3.09 2.33
CA ILE A 63 -14.88 3.99 1.18
C ILE A 63 -15.41 3.25 -0.07
N PRO A 64 -16.37 3.84 -0.82
CA PRO A 64 -16.89 3.21 -2.02
C PRO A 64 -15.79 2.89 -3.02
N GLU A 65 -15.84 1.70 -3.63
CA GLU A 65 -14.79 1.22 -4.54
C GLU A 65 -14.47 2.20 -5.68
N ARG A 66 -15.49 2.91 -6.19
CA ARG A 66 -15.30 3.94 -7.22
C ARG A 66 -14.38 5.07 -6.75
N VAL A 67 -14.52 5.50 -5.50
CA VAL A 67 -13.66 6.52 -4.88
C VAL A 67 -12.27 5.95 -4.63
N CYS A 68 -12.17 4.72 -4.13
CA CYS A 68 -10.90 4.00 -3.99
C CYS A 68 -10.14 3.91 -5.33
N MET A 69 -10.84 3.60 -6.43
CA MET A 69 -10.29 3.56 -7.79
C MET A 69 -9.74 4.91 -8.23
N SER A 70 -10.49 6.00 -8.00
CA SER A 70 -10.05 7.36 -8.31
C SER A 70 -8.80 7.74 -7.53
N ILE A 71 -8.75 7.46 -6.22
CA ILE A 71 -7.60 7.77 -5.36
C ILE A 71 -6.37 6.95 -5.78
N SER A 72 -6.55 5.66 -6.08
CA SER A 72 -5.45 4.76 -6.41
C SER A 72 -5.07 4.75 -7.90
N GLY A 73 -5.82 5.45 -8.76
CA GLY A 73 -5.59 5.52 -10.20
C GLY A 73 -5.84 4.20 -10.93
N HIS A 74 -6.79 3.38 -10.46
CA HIS A 74 -7.21 2.16 -11.18
C HIS A 74 -8.29 2.49 -12.20
N LYS A 75 -8.08 2.05 -13.45
CA LYS A 75 -9.06 2.22 -14.53
C LYS A 75 -10.14 1.13 -14.54
N THR A 76 -9.81 -0.06 -14.03
CA THR A 76 -10.69 -1.23 -14.05
C THR A 76 -10.91 -1.80 -12.66
N ARG A 77 -12.08 -2.42 -12.45
CA ARG A 77 -12.46 -3.07 -11.19
C ARG A 77 -11.71 -4.38 -10.92
N ALA A 78 -10.92 -4.87 -11.88
CA ALA A 78 -10.15 -6.11 -11.79
C ALA A 78 -9.19 -6.20 -10.60
N VAL A 79 -8.91 -5.10 -9.92
CA VAL A 79 -8.15 -5.07 -8.65
C VAL A 79 -9.03 -5.49 -7.47
N PHE A 80 -10.29 -5.05 -7.41
CA PHE A 80 -11.22 -5.46 -6.36
C PHE A 80 -11.60 -6.93 -6.52
N GLU A 81 -11.89 -7.39 -7.73
CA GLU A 81 -12.20 -8.80 -8.03
C GLU A 81 -11.09 -9.77 -7.60
N ARG A 82 -9.81 -9.35 -7.70
CA ARG A 82 -8.66 -10.17 -7.27
C ARG A 82 -8.41 -10.14 -5.75
N TYR A 83 -8.93 -9.16 -5.04
CA TYR A 83 -8.68 -8.96 -3.62
C TYR A 83 -9.92 -9.19 -2.74
N ASN A 84 -11.10 -9.37 -3.36
CA ASN A 84 -12.36 -9.84 -2.77
C ASN A 84 -12.35 -11.36 -2.52
N ILE A 85 -11.26 -11.90 -1.97
CA ILE A 85 -11.46 -13.06 -1.09
C ILE A 85 -12.17 -12.45 0.11
N VAL A 86 -13.51 -12.55 0.09
CA VAL A 86 -14.41 -12.07 1.12
C VAL A 86 -13.93 -12.70 2.41
N ASP A 87 -13.36 -11.89 3.29
CA ASP A 87 -12.99 -12.27 4.64
C ASP A 87 -14.30 -12.35 5.42
N GLU A 88 -14.52 -13.39 6.23
CA GLU A 88 -15.76 -13.52 7.02
C GLU A 88 -15.97 -12.29 7.93
N ASP A 89 -14.87 -11.64 8.32
CA ASP A 89 -14.87 -10.38 9.05
C ASP A 89 -15.52 -9.22 8.28
N ASP A 90 -15.37 -9.15 6.96
CA ASP A 90 -15.97 -8.10 6.15
C ASP A 90 -17.51 -8.26 6.09
N LEU A 91 -18.02 -9.50 6.11
CA LEU A 91 -19.46 -9.78 6.22
C LEU A 91 -20.02 -9.34 7.57
N LYS A 92 -19.27 -9.58 8.65
CA LYS A 92 -19.68 -9.18 10.00
C LYS A 92 -19.73 -7.66 10.14
N ILE A 93 -18.71 -6.96 9.63
CA ILE A 93 -18.68 -5.48 9.63
C ILE A 93 -19.85 -4.94 8.82
N ALA A 94 -20.14 -5.50 7.64
CA ALA A 94 -21.26 -5.07 6.82
C ALA A 94 -22.61 -5.24 7.54
N ALA A 95 -22.81 -6.37 8.24
CA ALA A 95 -24.00 -6.61 9.04
C ALA A 95 -24.14 -5.61 10.20
N GLU A 96 -23.06 -5.35 10.94
CA GLU A 96 -23.05 -4.35 12.03
C GLU A 96 -23.32 -2.93 11.51
N GLN A 97 -22.79 -2.58 10.34
CA GLN A 97 -23.00 -1.27 9.71
C GLN A 97 -24.47 -1.08 9.31
N GLN A 98 -25.09 -2.13 8.76
CA GLN A 98 -26.50 -2.14 8.38
C GLN A 98 -27.42 -2.05 9.61
N GLU A 99 -27.10 -2.78 10.67
CA GLU A 99 -27.85 -2.73 11.93
C GLU A 99 -27.81 -1.33 12.56
N ARG A 100 -26.64 -0.69 12.59
CA ARG A 100 -26.50 0.70 13.09
C ARG A 100 -27.31 1.71 12.29
N TYR A 101 -27.35 1.57 10.97
CA TYR A 101 -28.15 2.45 10.12
C TYR A 101 -29.65 2.32 10.41
N LEU A 102 -30.14 1.09 10.55
CA LEU A 102 -31.55 0.83 10.86
C LEU A 102 -31.93 1.29 12.27
N ALA A 103 -31.02 1.21 13.24
CA ALA A 103 -31.25 1.68 14.60
C ALA A 103 -31.26 3.22 14.75
N GLN A 104 -30.78 3.95 13.75
CA GLN A 104 -30.79 5.42 13.71
C GLN A 104 -31.98 6.00 12.93
N MET A 105 -32.83 5.15 12.36
CA MET A 105 -34.05 5.53 11.63
C MET A 105 -35.27 5.43 12.55
#